data_AF-A0A1V5PG92-F1
#
_entry.id   AF-A0A1V5PG92-F1
#
_cell.length_a   1.000
_cell.length_b   1.000
_cell.length_c   1.000
_cell.angle_alpha   90.00
_cell.angle_beta   90.00
_cell.angle_gamma   90.00
#
_symmetry.space_group_name_H-M   'P 1'
#
loop_
_entity.id
_entity.type
_entity.pdbx_description
1 polymer ?
#
loop_
_entity_poly.entity_id
_entity_poly.type
_entity_poly.pdbx_seq_one_letter_code
_entity_poly.pdbx_strand_id
1 'polypeptide(L)'
;MQEDQTLTEEMVQQILEMRSKARHEEASRLYQAEQRGIEKGIEKGKEEGRKEGKEEGRKEGEEKRNIEIAKNLLKLNFPVEAISQATGLTAGEIEKLK
;
A
#
# COMPACT_ATOMS: atom_id res chain seq x y z
N MET A 1 -42.47 38.27 -41.43
CA MET A 1 -42.39 36.80 -41.41
C MET A 1 -41.37 36.43 -40.35
N GLN A 2 -41.84 36.16 -39.13
CA GLN A 2 -41.02 35.49 -38.14
C GLN A 2 -41.30 34.01 -38.37
N GLU A 3 -40.30 33.27 -38.87
CA GLU A 3 -40.35 31.81 -38.84
C GLU A 3 -40.38 31.43 -37.38
N ASP A 4 -41.58 31.07 -36.92
CA ASP A 4 -41.81 30.57 -35.58
C ASP A 4 -40.92 29.33 -35.44
N GLN A 5 -39.84 29.45 -34.66
CA GLN A 5 -38.91 28.36 -34.37
C GLN A 5 -39.58 27.38 -33.39
N THR A 6 -40.69 26.79 -33.80
CA THR A 6 -41.28 25.66 -33.08
C THR A 6 -40.35 24.47 -33.24
N LEU A 7 -39.81 23.95 -32.12
CA LEU A 7 -39.08 22.69 -32.13
C LEU A 7 -39.99 21.61 -32.74
N THR A 8 -39.54 21.00 -33.83
CA THR A 8 -40.23 19.84 -34.39
C THR A 8 -40.10 18.66 -33.43
N GLU A 9 -41.07 17.75 -33.43
CA GLU A 9 -41.05 16.55 -32.59
C GLU A 9 -39.77 15.71 -32.79
N GLU A 10 -39.24 15.70 -34.02
CA GLU A 10 -37.98 15.05 -34.37
C GLU A 10 -36.77 15.70 -33.68
N MET A 11 -36.71 17.04 -33.61
CA MET A 11 -35.67 17.77 -32.88
C MET A 11 -35.76 17.52 -31.38
N VAL A 12 -36.98 17.49 -30.82
CA VAL A 12 -37.19 17.15 -29.39
C VAL A 12 -36.66 15.75 -29.10
N GLN A 13 -36.99 14.78 -29.95
CA GLN A 13 -36.55 13.40 -29.79
C GLN A 13 -35.02 13.27 -29.89
N GLN A 14 -34.39 13.93 -30.86
CA GLN A 14 -32.93 13.96 -30.98
C GLN A 14 -32.26 14.60 -29.76
N ILE A 15 -32.80 15.69 -29.22
CA ILE A 15 -32.27 16.33 -28.00
C ILE A 15 -32.37 15.40 -26.79
N LEU A 16 -33.49 14.69 -26.64
CA LEU A 16 -33.68 13.72 -25.56
C LEU A 16 -32.71 12.54 -25.68
N GLU A 17 -32.50 12.01 -26.88
CA GLU A 17 -31.53 10.95 -27.13
C GLU A 17 -30.10 11.40 -26.83
N MET A 18 -29.70 12.58 -27.30
CA MET A 18 -28.36 13.14 -27.03
C MET A 18 -28.14 13.33 -25.53
N ARG A 19 -29.13 13.86 -24.80
CA ARG A 19 -29.06 13.99 -23.34
C ARG A 19 -28.98 12.64 -22.64
N SER A 20 -29.72 11.64 -23.13
CA SER A 20 -29.67 10.30 -22.58
C SER A 20 -28.29 9.67 -22.78
N LYS A 21 -27.73 9.74 -24.00
CA LYS A 21 -26.39 9.26 -24.32
C LYS A 21 -25.33 9.94 -23.47
N ALA A 22 -25.37 11.28 -23.36
CA ALA A 22 -24.43 12.04 -22.53
C ALA A 22 -24.47 11.61 -21.06
N ARG A 23 -25.66 11.42 -20.48
CA ARG A 23 -25.81 10.91 -19.10
C ARG A 23 -25.27 9.49 -18.94
N HIS A 24 -25.50 8.61 -19.91
CA HIS A 24 -24.98 7.24 -19.87
C HIS A 24 -23.45 7.22 -19.98
N GLU A 25 -22.87 8.02 -20.86
CA GLU A 25 -21.41 8.17 -20.98
C GLU A 25 -20.81 8.73 -19.69
N GLU A 26 -21.43 9.75 -19.10
CA GLU A 26 -20.99 10.32 -17.83
C GLU A 26 -21.06 9.29 -16.69
N ALA A 27 -22.19 8.59 -16.54
CA ALA A 27 -22.34 7.54 -15.55
C ALA A 27 -21.30 6.42 -15.74
N SER A 28 -21.06 6.00 -16.99
CA SER A 28 -20.03 5.01 -17.30
C SER A 28 -18.62 5.51 -16.96
N ARG A 29 -18.31 6.79 -17.23
CA ARG A 29 -17.01 7.38 -16.87
C ARG A 29 -16.81 7.42 -15.36
N LEU A 30 -17.83 7.83 -14.60
CA LEU A 30 -17.77 7.87 -13.14
C LEU A 30 -17.59 6.48 -12.56
N TYR A 31 -18.36 5.50 -13.04
CA TYR A 31 -18.21 4.10 -12.61
C TYR A 31 -16.80 3.57 -12.89
N GLN A 32 -16.27 3.79 -14.09
CA GLN A 32 -14.91 3.36 -14.42
C GLN A 32 -13.85 4.06 -13.57
N ALA A 33 -14.02 5.36 -13.28
CA ALA A 33 -13.12 6.10 -12.42
C ALA A 33 -13.12 5.55 -10.98
N GLU A 34 -14.29 5.24 -10.44
CA GLU A 34 -14.45 4.60 -9.13
C GLU A 34 -13.78 3.23 -9.08
N GLN A 35 -14.06 2.36 -10.07
CA GLN A 35 -13.44 1.03 -10.15
C GLN A 35 -11.91 1.11 -10.21
N ARG A 36 -11.37 2.01 -11.06
CA ARG A 36 -9.91 2.25 -11.13
C ARG A 36 -9.35 2.80 -9.82
N GLY A 37 -10.11 3.64 -9.11
CA GLY A 37 -9.73 4.17 -7.81
C GLY A 37 -9.59 3.06 -6.78
N ILE A 38 -10.58 2.17 -6.71
CA ILE A 38 -10.58 1.00 -5.82
C ILE A 38 -9.43 0.06 -6.16
N GLU A 39 -9.25 -0.28 -7.44
CA GLU A 39 -8.18 -1.17 -7.91
C GLU A 39 -6.79 -0.63 -7.53
N LYS A 40 -6.54 0.66 -7.81
CA LYS A 40 -5.29 1.33 -7.42
C LYS A 40 -5.10 1.37 -5.90
N GLY A 41 -6.17 1.57 -5.14
CA GLY A 41 -6.11 1.56 -3.68
C GLY A 41 -5.70 0.18 -3.15
N ILE A 42 -6.28 -0.88 -3.69
CA ILE A 42 -5.95 -2.27 -3.31
C ILE A 42 -4.51 -2.61 -3.70
N GLU A 43 -4.08 -2.23 -4.90
CA GLU A 43 -2.72 -2.49 -5.38
C GLU A 43 -1.68 -1.80 -4.50
N LYS A 44 -1.86 -0.50 -4.21
CA LYS A 44 -0.99 0.26 -3.32
C LYS A 44 -0.95 -0.33 -1.92
N GLY A 45 -2.10 -0.64 -1.32
CA GLY A 45 -2.16 -1.23 0.01
C GLY A 45 -1.45 -2.58 0.10
N LYS A 46 -1.54 -3.41 -0.95
CA LYS A 46 -0.80 -4.68 -1.03
C LYS A 46 0.71 -4.46 -1.15
N GLU A 47 1.13 -3.50 -1.98
CA GLU A 47 2.54 -3.19 -2.17
C GLU A 47 3.18 -2.65 -0.88
N GLU A 48 2.53 -1.68 -0.24
CA GLU A 48 2.96 -1.08 1.02
C GLU A 48 3.03 -2.13 2.12
N GLY A 49 1.95 -2.90 2.33
CA GLY A 49 1.93 -3.96 3.36
C GLY A 49 2.98 -5.05 3.13
N ARG A 50 3.26 -5.42 1.87
CA ARG A 50 4.33 -6.38 1.54
C ARG A 50 5.72 -5.79 1.83
N LYS A 51 5.93 -4.51 1.55
CA LYS A 51 7.21 -3.83 1.78
C LYS A 51 7.48 -3.70 3.28
N GLU A 52 6.50 -3.19 4.03
CA GLU A 52 6.59 -3.04 5.49
C GLU A 52 6.80 -4.40 6.17
N GLY A 53 5.98 -5.41 5.84
CA GLY A 53 6.13 -6.74 6.43
C GLY A 53 7.47 -7.41 6.10
N LYS A 54 8.05 -7.15 4.93
CA LYS A 54 9.40 -7.64 4.59
C LYS A 54 10.49 -6.92 5.39
N GLU A 55 10.36 -5.61 5.59
CA GLU A 55 11.32 -4.81 6.34
C GLU A 55 11.29 -5.16 7.84
N GLU A 56 10.10 -5.22 8.43
CA GLU A 56 9.88 -5.62 9.81
C GLU A 56 10.36 -7.06 10.05
N GLY A 57 9.96 -8.00 9.18
CA GLY A 57 10.40 -9.39 9.28
C GLY A 57 11.92 -9.56 9.17
N ARG A 58 12.60 -8.78 8.31
CA ARG A 58 14.07 -8.79 8.23
C ARG A 58 14.69 -8.25 9.52
N LYS A 59 14.20 -7.13 10.03
CA LYS A 59 14.73 -6.51 11.25
C LYS A 59 14.55 -7.43 12.46
N GLU A 60 13.35 -7.98 12.66
CA GLU A 60 13.10 -8.97 13.72
C GLU A 60 13.99 -10.21 13.57
N GLY A 61 14.18 -10.69 12.34
CA GLY A 61 15.05 -11.84 12.06
C GLY A 61 16.50 -11.56 12.43
N GLU A 62 17.02 -10.39 12.07
CA GLU A 62 18.37 -9.95 12.43
C GLU A 62 18.55 -9.80 13.94
N GLU A 63 17.58 -9.18 14.63
CA GLU A 63 17.60 -9.06 16.09
C GLU A 63 17.58 -10.43 16.78
N LYS A 64 16.66 -11.32 16.39
CA LYS A 64 16.58 -12.70 16.93
C LYS A 64 17.88 -13.46 16.71
N ARG A 65 18.45 -13.39 15.49
CA ARG A 65 19.73 -14.03 15.16
C ARG A 65 20.88 -13.47 16.01
N ASN A 66 20.96 -12.16 16.18
CA ASN A 66 22.03 -11.53 16.95
C ASN A 66 21.96 -11.91 18.44
N ILE A 67 20.74 -12.00 19.00
CA ILE A 67 20.51 -12.50 20.36
C ILE A 67 20.94 -13.96 20.49
N GLU A 68 20.60 -14.83 19.53
CA GLU A 68 21.03 -16.23 19.54
C GLU A 68 22.55 -16.39 19.50
N ILE A 69 23.21 -15.61 18.64
CA ILE A 69 24.68 -15.59 18.56
C ILE A 69 25.26 -15.12 19.90
N ALA A 70 24.74 -14.04 20.48
CA ALA A 70 25.22 -13.53 21.76
C ALA A 70 25.09 -14.57 22.89
N LYS A 71 23.94 -15.25 22.99
CA LYS A 71 23.73 -16.34 23.95
C LYS A 71 24.72 -17.48 23.77
N ASN A 72 25.00 -17.87 22.53
CA ASN A 72 25.95 -18.94 22.25
C ASN A 72 27.38 -18.54 22.59
N LEU A 73 27.79 -17.30 22.29
CA LEU A 73 29.12 -16.80 22.63
C LEU A 73 29.30 -16.62 24.15
N LEU A 74 28.26 -16.20 24.87
CA LEU A 74 28.26 -16.15 26.33
C LEU A 74 28.49 -17.54 26.93
N LYS A 75 27.80 -18.57 26.42
CA LYS A 75 28.01 -19.97 26.84
C LYS A 75 29.43 -20.47 26.59
N LEU A 76 30.10 -19.93 25.58
CA LEU A 76 31.50 -20.21 25.26
C LEU A 76 32.49 -19.34 26.05
N ASN A 77 32.02 -18.55 27.03
CA ASN A 77 32.81 -17.64 27.86
C ASN A 77 33.58 -16.57 27.06
N PHE A 78 33.05 -16.14 25.91
CA PHE A 78 33.62 -14.99 25.21
C PHE A 78 33.39 -13.68 26.00
N PRO A 79 34.34 -12.73 25.95
CA PRO A 79 34.19 -11.44 26.61
C PRO A 79 33.06 -10.62 25.98
N VAL A 80 32.35 -9.85 26.81
CA VAL A 80 31.17 -9.07 26.42
C VAL A 80 31.50 -8.08 25.31
N GLU A 81 32.68 -7.48 25.33
CA GLU A 81 33.16 -6.56 24.27
C GLU A 81 33.23 -7.26 22.90
N ALA A 82 33.75 -8.50 22.85
CA ALA A 82 33.82 -9.26 21.59
C ALA A 82 32.43 -9.67 21.09
N ILE A 83 31.53 -10.01 22.01
CA ILE A 83 30.13 -10.35 21.68
C ILE A 83 29.41 -9.12 21.13
N SER A 84 29.63 -7.95 21.74
CA SER A 84 29.08 -6.67 21.29
C SER A 84 29.54 -6.34 19.88
N GLN A 85 30.84 -6.50 19.58
CA GLN A 85 31.37 -6.31 18.24
C GLN A 85 30.81 -7.29 17.21
N ALA A 86 30.59 -8.56 17.59
CA ALA A 86 30.11 -9.60 16.67
C ALA A 86 28.61 -9.52 16.37
N THR A 87 27.81 -8.99 17.30
CA THR A 87 26.34 -9.03 17.23
C THR A 87 25.70 -7.65 17.09
N GLY A 88 26.46 -6.58 17.30
CA GLY A 88 25.94 -5.21 17.32
C GLY A 88 25.08 -4.88 18.54
N LEU A 89 24.93 -5.81 19.50
CA LEU A 89 24.22 -5.58 20.76
C LEU A 89 25.09 -4.78 21.72
N THR A 90 24.46 -3.93 22.52
CA THR A 90 25.13 -3.19 23.59
C THR A 90 25.53 -4.12 24.73
N ALA A 91 26.55 -3.72 25.51
CA ALA A 91 26.94 -4.48 26.70
C ALA A 91 25.75 -4.68 27.67
N GLY A 92 24.90 -3.66 27.85
CA GLY A 92 23.70 -3.76 28.69
C GLY A 92 22.66 -4.75 28.18
N GLU A 93 22.49 -4.89 26.86
CA GLU A 93 21.63 -5.93 26.28
C GLU A 93 22.24 -7.32 26.48
N ILE A 94 23.55 -7.46 26.29
CA ILE A 94 24.26 -8.74 26.47
C ILE A 94 24.22 -9.18 27.94
N GLU A 95 24.39 -8.27 28.89
CA GLU A 95 24.30 -8.57 30.33
C GLU A 95 22.90 -9.07 30.72
N LYS A 96 21.84 -8.61 30.04
CA LYS A 96 20.47 -9.13 30.25
C LYS A 96 20.26 -10.55 29.68
N LEU A 97 21.18 -11.05 28.87
CA LEU A 97 21.12 -12.40 28.28
C LEU A 97 21.85 -13.47 29.10
N LYS A 98 22.62 -13.07 30.13
CA LYS A 98 23.23 -13.98 31.10
C LYS A 98 22.16 -14.60 32.01
#